data_AF-R9GZ03-F1
#
_entry.id   AF-R9GZ03-F1
#
_cell.length_a   1.000
_cell.length_b   1.000
_cell.length_c   1.000
_cell.angle_alpha   90.00
_cell.angle_beta   90.00
_cell.angle_gamma   90.00
#
_symmetry.space_group_name_H-M   'P 1'
#
loop_
_entity.id
_entity.type
_entity.pdbx_description
1 polymer ?
#
loop_
_entity_poly.entity_id
_entity_poly.type
_entity_poly.pdbx_seq_one_letter_code
_entity_poly.pdbx_strand_id
1 'polypeptide(L)'
;MYIYLKITVDGVPKDLSVKRSWLPSRWNSKANRASGNKEDAKALNEYLDILQNKAYDARKHLIDRGKVVTALAGVELLSGVDER
;
A
#
# COMPACT_ATOMS: atom_id res chain seq x y z
N MET A 1 -14.27 -4.20 -7.38
CA MET A 1 -13.51 -2.95 -7.20
C MET A 1 -12.04 -3.31 -7.07
N TYR A 2 -11.14 -2.64 -7.78
CA TYR A 2 -9.70 -2.83 -7.58
C TYR A 2 -9.22 -1.93 -6.46
N ILE A 3 -8.33 -2.43 -5.61
CA ILE A 3 -7.71 -1.64 -4.55
C ILE A 3 -6.42 -1.05 -5.12
N TYR A 4 -6.29 0.26 -4.95
CA TYR A 4 -5.08 1.01 -5.29
C TYR A 4 -4.54 1.66 -4.02
N LEU A 5 -3.24 1.56 -3.82
CA LEU A 5 -2.52 2.28 -2.79
C LEU A 5 -2.01 3.59 -3.38
N LYS A 6 -2.40 4.72 -2.79
CA LYS A 6 -1.85 6.03 -3.17
C LYS A 6 -0.83 6.47 -2.13
N ILE A 7 0.37 6.77 -2.59
CA ILE A 7 1.49 7.22 -1.78
C ILE A 7 1.83 8.63 -2.24
N THR A 8 1.77 9.60 -1.34
CA THR A 8 2.16 10.98 -1.64
C THR A 8 3.42 11.29 -0.85
N VAL A 9 4.48 11.71 -1.56
CA VAL A 9 5.73 12.16 -0.93
C VAL A 9 6.14 13.47 -1.60
N ASP A 10 6.44 14.49 -0.80
CA ASP A 10 6.86 15.81 -1.29
C ASP A 10 5.88 16.46 -2.29
N GLY A 11 4.58 16.25 -2.06
CA GLY A 11 3.53 16.75 -2.95
C GLY A 11 3.34 15.95 -4.25
N VAL A 12 4.17 14.93 -4.50
CA VAL A 12 4.04 14.05 -5.67
C VAL A 12 3.26 12.78 -5.29
N PRO A 13 2.04 12.57 -5.82
CA PRO A 13 1.30 11.34 -5.61
C PRO A 13 1.75 10.24 -6.60
N LYS A 14 1.81 9.01 -6.12
CA LYS A 14 1.89 7.81 -6.95
C LYS A 14 0.90 6.74 -6.50
N ASP A 15 0.27 6.15 -7.48
CA ASP A 15 -0.62 5.00 -7.34
C ASP A 15 0.13 3.69 -7.59
N LEU A 16 -0.14 2.71 -6.73
CA LEU A 16 0.34 1.34 -6.82
C LEU A 16 -0.88 0.42 -6.85
N SER A 17 -0.95 -0.41 -7.89
CA SER A 17 -1.97 -1.47 -7.95
C SER A 17 -1.63 -2.55 -6.95
N VAL A 18 -2.53 -2.77 -6.00
CA VAL A 18 -2.34 -3.82 -4.99
C VAL A 18 -2.69 -5.21 -5.55
N LYS A 19 -3.01 -5.30 -6.85
CA LYS A 19 -3.45 -6.51 -7.58
C LYS A 19 -4.52 -7.34 -6.86
N ARG A 20 -5.27 -6.72 -5.94
CA ARG A 20 -6.34 -7.31 -5.14
C ARG A 20 -7.65 -6.66 -5.53
N SER A 21 -8.64 -7.50 -5.80
CA SER A 21 -10.02 -7.08 -6.02
C SER A 21 -10.85 -7.33 -4.76
N TRP A 22 -11.71 -6.37 -4.42
CA TRP A 22 -12.63 -6.47 -3.29
C TRP A 22 -14.04 -6.07 -3.68
N LEU A 23 -14.99 -6.50 -2.84
CA LEU A 23 -16.41 -6.19 -2.99
C LEU A 23 -16.71 -4.79 -2.46
N PRO A 24 -17.23 -3.87 -3.28
CA PRO A 24 -17.54 -2.50 -2.83
C PRO A 24 -18.59 -2.50 -1.72
N SER A 25 -19.54 -3.43 -1.73
CA SER A 25 -20.56 -3.60 -0.67
C SER A 25 -19.97 -3.98 0.69
N ARG A 26 -18.73 -4.49 0.72
CA ARG A 26 -17.98 -4.85 1.92
C ARG A 26 -16.73 -4.00 2.07
N TRP A 27 -16.67 -2.82 1.45
CA TRP A 27 -15.57 -1.89 1.61
C TRP A 27 -16.02 -0.71 2.48
N ASN A 28 -15.24 -0.39 3.51
CA ASN A 28 -15.46 0.79 4.31
C ASN A 28 -14.61 1.94 3.75
N SER A 29 -15.21 2.77 2.88
CA SER A 29 -14.53 3.93 2.29
C SER A 29 -14.08 4.97 3.31
N LYS A 30 -14.73 5.06 4.49
CA LYS A 30 -14.30 5.96 5.56
C LYS A 30 -13.01 5.47 6.23
N ALA A 31 -12.89 4.16 6.42
CA ALA A 31 -11.73 3.54 7.08
C ALA A 31 -10.65 3.08 6.09
N ASN A 32 -10.90 3.14 4.78
CA ASN A 32 -10.08 2.52 3.73
C ASN A 32 -9.73 1.06 4.03
N ARG A 33 -10.70 0.31 4.56
CA ARG A 33 -10.53 -1.06 5.03
C ARG A 33 -11.70 -1.95 4.63
N ALA A 34 -11.47 -3.26 4.60
CA ALA A 34 -12.52 -4.23 4.40
C ALA A 34 -13.51 -4.18 5.58
N SER A 35 -14.80 -4.12 5.26
CA SER A 35 -15.92 -4.19 6.18
C SER A 35 -16.45 -5.62 6.29
N GLY A 36 -16.67 -6.07 7.53
CA GLY A 36 -17.20 -7.39 7.85
C GLY A 36 -16.24 -8.21 8.72
N ASN A 37 -16.79 -9.23 9.38
CA ASN A 37 -16.06 -10.11 10.31
C ASN A 37 -15.62 -11.45 9.70
N LYS A 38 -15.69 -11.58 8.37
CA LYS A 38 -15.23 -12.79 7.68
C LYS A 38 -13.70 -12.85 7.63
N GLU A 39 -13.17 -14.08 7.60
CA GLU A 39 -11.73 -14.33 7.46
C GLU A 39 -11.12 -13.64 6.25
N ASP A 40 -11.84 -13.57 5.12
CA ASP A 40 -11.39 -12.82 3.94
C ASP A 40 -11.14 -11.33 4.24
N ALA A 41 -12.03 -10.71 5.03
CA ALA A 41 -11.94 -9.30 5.37
C ALA A 41 -10.79 -9.04 6.34
N LYS A 42 -10.60 -9.95 7.30
CA LYS A 42 -9.47 -9.93 8.23
C LYS A 42 -8.14 -10.08 7.47
N ALA A 43 -8.04 -11.08 6.59
CA ALA A 43 -6.86 -11.31 5.75
C ALA A 43 -6.54 -10.13 4.84
N LEU A 44 -7.56 -9.48 4.26
CA LEU A 44 -7.34 -8.26 3.47
C LEU A 44 -6.85 -7.10 4.35
N ASN A 45 -7.43 -6.90 5.53
CA ASN A 45 -7.01 -5.85 6.45
C ASN A 45 -5.58 -6.08 6.95
N GLU A 46 -5.21 -7.31 7.29
CA GLU A 46 -3.84 -7.70 7.65
C GLU A 46 -2.87 -7.42 6.48
N TYR A 47 -3.28 -7.75 5.25
CA TYR A 47 -2.48 -7.47 4.07
C TYR A 47 -2.29 -5.97 3.81
N LEU A 48 -3.33 -5.16 4.00
CA LEU A 48 -3.23 -3.69 3.94
C LEU A 48 -2.30 -3.14 5.02
N ASP A 49 -2.32 -3.72 6.22
CA ASP A 49 -1.44 -3.35 7.33
C ASP A 49 0.02 -3.68 7.03
N ILE A 50 0.28 -4.87 6.47
CA ILE A 50 1.61 -5.27 5.98
C ILE A 50 2.11 -4.30 4.89
N LEU A 51 1.26 -3.94 3.92
CA LEU A 51 1.61 -2.96 2.89
C LEU A 51 1.96 -1.60 3.46
N GLN A 52 1.19 -1.15 4.45
CA GLN A 52 1.43 0.11 5.13
C GLN A 52 2.76 0.07 5.89
N ASN A 53 3.04 -1.01 6.62
CA ASN A 53 4.32 -1.23 7.28
C ASN A 53 5.48 -1.28 6.29
N LYS A 54 5.35 -1.99 5.17
CA LYS A 54 6.37 -1.99 4.11
C LYS A 54 6.60 -0.59 3.54
N ALA A 55 5.57 0.25 3.45
CA ALA A 55 5.71 1.62 2.95
C ALA A 55 6.49 2.50 3.95
N TYR A 56 6.22 2.33 5.24
CA TYR A 56 7.01 2.96 6.30
C TYR A 56 8.45 2.47 6.32
N ASP A 57 8.67 1.18 6.12
CA ASP A 57 10.00 0.58 6.06
C ASP A 57 10.78 1.06 4.83
N ALA A 58 10.14 1.11 3.65
CA ALA A 58 10.70 1.71 2.44
C ALA A 58 11.09 3.18 2.65
N ARG A 59 10.21 3.97 3.30
CA ARG A 59 10.51 5.35 3.68
C ARG A 59 11.74 5.41 4.60
N LYS A 60 11.78 4.56 5.63
CA LYS A 60 12.90 4.50 6.58
C LYS A 60 14.20 4.14 5.88
N HIS A 61 14.17 3.17 4.97
CA HIS A 61 15.31 2.76 4.15
C HIS A 61 15.84 3.90 3.25
N LEU A 62 14.96 4.71 2.67
CA LEU A 62 15.36 5.86 1.86
C LEU A 62 16.03 6.94 2.73
N ILE A 63 15.47 7.23 3.90
CA ILE A 63 16.03 8.19 4.87
C ILE A 63 17.40 7.72 5.38
N ASP A 64 17.49 6.45 5.80
CA ASP A 64 18.71 5.85 6.34
C ASP A 64 19.87 5.86 5.33
N ARG A 65 19.57 5.58 4.05
CA ARG A 65 20.53 5.65 2.95
C ARG A 65 20.82 7.08 2.47
N GLY A 66 20.24 8.11 3.09
CA GLY A 66 20.36 9.50 2.65
C GLY A 66 19.82 9.76 1.24
N LYS A 67 18.95 8.88 0.73
CA LYS A 67 18.31 9.03 -0.58
C LYS A 67 17.08 9.91 -0.45
N VAL A 68 16.79 10.68 -1.50
CA VAL A 68 15.56 11.48 -1.56
C VAL A 68 14.36 10.54 -1.44
N VAL A 69 13.55 10.74 -0.40
CA VAL A 69 12.30 10.01 -0.24
C VAL A 69 11.37 10.49 -1.33
N THR A 70 11.15 9.68 -2.35
CA THR A 70 10.20 9.97 -3.44
C THR A 70 9.10 8.94 -3.44
N ALA A 71 7.91 9.35 -3.89
CA ALA A 71 6.77 8.44 -4.01
C ALA A 71 7.08 7.29 -4.98
N LEU A 72 7.87 7.56 -6.03
CA LEU A 72 8.37 6.56 -6.97
C LEU A 72 9.26 5.52 -6.27
N ALA A 73 10.30 5.94 -5.54
CA ALA A 73 11.21 5.01 -4.88
C ALA A 73 10.49 4.16 -3.80
N GLY A 74 9.52 4.75 -3.09
CA GLY A 74 8.66 4.01 -2.18
C GLY A 74 7.81 2.96 -2.89
N VAL A 75 7.22 3.32 -4.03
CA VAL A 75 6.45 2.39 -4.89
C VAL A 75 7.34 1.30 -5.48
N GLU A 76 8.56 1.59 -5.92
CA GLU A 76 9.51 0.60 -6.44
C GLU A 76 9.91 -0.41 -5.36
N LEU A 77 10.23 0.06 -4.15
CA LEU A 77 10.55 -0.79 -3.00
C LEU A 77 9.36 -1.66 -2.58
N LEU A 78 8.14 -1.12 -2.64
CA LEU A 78 6.90 -1.83 -2.31
C LEU A 78 6.49 -2.83 -3.38
N SER A 79 6.63 -2.44 -4.64
CA SER A 79 6.30 -3.28 -5.79
C SER A 79 7.26 -4.44 -5.92
N GLY A 80 8.49 -4.30 -5.38
CA GLY A 80 9.50 -5.35 -5.37
C GLY A 80 9.57 -6.00 -6.74
N VAL A 81 9.90 -5.21 -7.77
CA VAL A 81 10.24 -5.76 -9.09
C VAL A 81 11.56 -6.51 -8.93
N ASP A 82 11.48 -7.67 -8.31
CA ASP A 82 12.24 -8.86 -8.68
C ASP A 82 11.63 -9.31 -10.02
N GLU A 83 11.99 -8.60 -11.09
CA GLU A 83 12.09 -9.22 -12.40
C GLU A 83 13.58 -9.41 -12.63
N ARG A 84 14.09 -10.58 -12.23
CA ARG A 84 15.14 -11.22 -13.01
C ARG A 84 15.08 -12.73 -12.94
#